data_AF-A0A7C9NKF4-F1
#
_entry.id   AF-A0A7C9NKF4-F1
#
_cell.length_a   1.000
_cell.length_b   1.000
_cell.length_c   1.000
_cell.angle_alpha   90.00
_cell.angle_beta   90.00
_cell.angle_gamma   90.00
#
_symmetry.space_group_name_H-M   'P 1'
#
loop_
_entity.id
_entity.type
_entity.pdbx_description
1 polymer ?
#
loop_
_entity_poly.entity_id
_entity_poly.type
_entity_poly.pdbx_seq_one_letter_code
_entity_poly.pdbx_strand_id
1 'polypeptide(L)'
;MTFQSQFVPLSIEELPALAVRCKDDGWRFVQMLAVAVEDGVNLVYSFMKDGVLVNHEIASVKPEDHVPSITDTFLAAFVFENEAHDLFGVQIDNIAIDFGGHFYAVSQTSPMTVISPAQKEAREKARKLAAAKAAKEAKAAKEGSEAKAQDGEDAELEAKLAAMDPEKAAKVRAAMAAKAAKAEGKEA
;
A
#
# COMPACT_ATOMS: atom_id res chain seq x y z
N MET A 1 -25.44 -7.27 -25.53
CA MET A 1 -24.90 -7.16 -24.16
C MET A 1 -23.55 -6.48 -24.24
N THR A 2 -23.34 -5.42 -23.47
CA THR A 2 -22.06 -4.70 -23.41
C THR A 2 -21.20 -5.35 -22.35
N PHE A 3 -20.01 -5.82 -22.71
CA PHE A 3 -19.05 -6.37 -21.75
C PHE A 3 -18.52 -5.26 -20.84
N GLN A 4 -18.42 -5.53 -19.54
CA GLN A 4 -17.82 -4.64 -18.56
C GLN A 4 -16.79 -5.37 -17.71
N SER A 5 -15.70 -4.68 -17.38
CA SER A 5 -14.63 -5.21 -16.53
C SER A 5 -14.27 -4.18 -15.45
N GLN A 6 -14.14 -4.64 -14.21
CA GLN A 6 -13.74 -3.80 -13.08
C GLN A 6 -12.63 -4.47 -12.26
N PHE A 7 -11.84 -3.66 -11.56
CA PHE A 7 -10.80 -4.10 -10.62
C PHE A 7 -11.17 -3.62 -9.22
N VAL A 8 -11.09 -4.52 -8.25
CA VAL A 8 -11.45 -4.27 -6.86
C VAL A 8 -10.31 -4.79 -5.98
N PRO A 9 -9.76 -3.99 -5.05
CA PRO A 9 -8.79 -4.47 -4.08
C PRO A 9 -9.37 -5.59 -3.22
N LEU A 10 -8.53 -6.54 -2.84
CA LEU A 10 -8.86 -7.67 -1.98
C LEU A 10 -7.66 -7.96 -1.06
N SER A 11 -7.91 -8.23 0.22
CA SER A 11 -6.89 -8.77 1.12
C SER A 11 -6.86 -10.31 1.09
N ILE A 12 -5.75 -10.90 1.54
CA ILE A 12 -5.59 -12.36 1.60
C ILE A 12 -6.69 -12.98 2.47
N GLU A 13 -7.01 -12.34 3.60
CA GLU A 13 -7.96 -12.80 4.61
C GLU A 13 -9.41 -12.79 4.09
N GLU A 14 -9.73 -11.89 3.15
CA GLU A 14 -11.07 -11.76 2.58
C GLU A 14 -11.35 -12.78 1.46
N LEU A 15 -10.32 -13.41 0.89
CA LEU A 15 -10.43 -14.30 -0.26
C LEU A 15 -11.40 -15.48 -0.05
N PRO A 16 -11.37 -16.22 1.07
CA PRO A 16 -12.31 -17.33 1.27
C PRO A 16 -13.77 -16.87 1.34
N ALA A 17 -14.02 -15.77 2.07
CA ALA A 17 -15.36 -15.19 2.18
C ALA A 17 -15.87 -14.67 0.83
N LEU A 18 -14.99 -14.12 0.00
CA LEU A 18 -15.32 -13.75 -1.38
C LEU A 18 -15.72 -14.96 -2.20
N ALA A 19 -14.95 -16.06 -2.16
CA ALA A 19 -15.23 -17.25 -2.94
C ALA A 19 -16.62 -17.82 -2.61
N VAL A 20 -16.94 -17.97 -1.32
CA VAL A 20 -18.26 -18.45 -0.87
C VAL A 20 -19.37 -17.53 -1.37
N ARG A 21 -19.26 -16.22 -1.15
CA ARG A 21 -20.24 -15.24 -1.65
C ARG A 21 -20.44 -15.32 -3.16
N CYS A 22 -19.34 -15.37 -3.93
CA CYS A 22 -19.40 -15.49 -5.38
C CYS A 22 -20.13 -16.78 -5.81
N LYS A 23 -19.88 -17.90 -5.13
CA LYS A 23 -20.56 -19.17 -5.40
C LYS A 23 -22.05 -19.09 -5.12
N ASP A 24 -22.43 -18.58 -3.95
CA ASP A 24 -23.82 -18.45 -3.50
C ASP A 24 -24.61 -17.51 -4.42
N ASP A 25 -23.98 -16.42 -4.85
CA ASP A 25 -24.56 -15.44 -5.77
C ASP A 25 -24.57 -15.91 -7.25
N GLY A 26 -24.04 -17.10 -7.55
CA GLY A 26 -24.03 -17.68 -8.89
C GLY A 26 -23.01 -17.07 -9.86
N TRP A 27 -21.94 -16.48 -9.35
CA TRP A 27 -20.80 -16.05 -10.17
C TRP A 27 -19.97 -17.25 -10.62
N ARG A 28 -19.49 -17.18 -11.87
CA ARG A 28 -18.57 -18.16 -12.42
C ARG A 28 -17.13 -17.72 -12.19
N PHE A 29 -16.33 -18.54 -11.52
CA PHE A 29 -14.88 -18.38 -11.51
C PHE A 29 -14.32 -18.49 -12.93
N VAL A 30 -13.46 -17.54 -13.32
CA VAL A 30 -12.90 -17.44 -14.67
C VAL A 30 -11.44 -17.84 -14.70
N GLN A 31 -10.63 -17.24 -13.84
CA GLN A 31 -9.19 -17.46 -13.77
C GLN A 31 -8.64 -16.89 -12.46
N MET A 32 -7.42 -17.29 -12.13
CA MET A 32 -6.52 -16.51 -11.29
C MET A 32 -5.26 -16.18 -12.08
N LEU A 33 -4.83 -14.91 -12.04
CA LEU A 33 -3.63 -14.42 -12.72
C LEU A 33 -2.60 -13.97 -11.69
N ALA A 34 -1.36 -14.45 -11.81
CA ALA A 34 -0.22 -13.95 -11.06
C ALA A 34 0.63 -12.98 -11.90
N VAL A 35 1.05 -11.86 -11.31
CA VAL A 35 1.90 -10.85 -11.95
C VAL A 35 3.04 -10.46 -11.03
N ALA A 36 4.28 -10.71 -11.44
CA ALA A 36 5.46 -10.26 -10.71
C ALA A 36 5.57 -8.73 -10.75
N VAL A 37 5.60 -8.09 -9.59
CA VAL A 37 5.75 -6.63 -9.44
C VAL A 37 7.10 -6.30 -8.80
N GLU A 38 7.33 -5.03 -8.45
CA GLU A 38 8.57 -4.64 -7.77
C GLU A 38 8.66 -5.26 -6.36
N ASP A 39 7.53 -5.29 -5.66
CA ASP A 39 7.43 -5.64 -4.25
C ASP A 39 6.54 -6.87 -4.04
N GLY A 40 6.88 -7.98 -4.70
CA GLY A 40 6.16 -9.26 -4.59
C GLY A 40 5.40 -9.65 -5.85
N VAL A 41 4.27 -10.34 -5.67
CA VAL A 41 3.40 -10.84 -6.74
C VAL A 41 1.97 -10.35 -6.51
N ASN A 42 1.33 -9.78 -7.53
CA ASN A 42 -0.10 -9.50 -7.47
C ASN A 42 -0.88 -10.74 -7.93
N LEU A 43 -1.94 -11.09 -7.22
CA LEU A 43 -2.88 -12.15 -7.60
C LEU A 43 -4.22 -11.53 -7.96
N VAL A 44 -4.77 -11.91 -9.11
CA VAL A 44 -6.05 -11.40 -9.60
C VAL A 44 -7.01 -12.55 -9.77
N TYR A 45 -8.00 -12.65 -8.89
CA TYR A 45 -9.10 -13.62 -8.97
C TYR A 45 -10.27 -13.02 -9.74
N SER A 46 -10.61 -13.61 -10.89
CA SER A 46 -11.62 -13.08 -11.79
C SER A 46 -12.91 -13.90 -11.74
N PHE A 47 -14.04 -13.22 -11.56
CA PHE A 47 -15.38 -13.82 -11.55
C PHE A 47 -16.29 -13.13 -12.57
N MET A 48 -17.13 -13.90 -13.26
CA MET A 48 -18.04 -13.39 -14.29
C MET A 48 -19.48 -13.78 -14.03
N LYS A 49 -20.39 -12.82 -14.21
CA LYS A 49 -21.84 -13.01 -14.18
C LYS A 49 -22.51 -11.95 -15.07
N ASP A 50 -23.52 -12.36 -15.85
CA ASP A 50 -24.37 -11.46 -16.64
C ASP A 50 -23.63 -10.43 -17.54
N GLY A 51 -22.47 -10.83 -18.10
CA GLY A 51 -21.65 -9.97 -18.97
C GLY A 51 -20.71 -9.00 -18.24
N VAL A 52 -20.64 -9.09 -16.91
CA VAL A 52 -19.72 -8.33 -16.05
C VAL A 52 -18.61 -9.25 -15.55
N LEU A 53 -17.36 -8.81 -15.72
CA LEU A 53 -16.15 -9.44 -15.17
C LEU A 53 -15.62 -8.58 -14.01
N VAL A 54 -15.52 -9.18 -12.83
CA VAL A 54 -14.94 -8.53 -11.65
C VAL A 54 -13.61 -9.18 -11.34
N ASN A 55 -12.56 -8.38 -11.29
CA ASN A 55 -11.20 -8.79 -10.98
C ASN A 55 -10.88 -8.34 -9.56
N HIS A 56 -10.69 -9.30 -8.65
CA HIS A 56 -10.30 -9.04 -7.27
C HIS A 56 -8.79 -9.17 -7.14
N GLU A 57 -8.12 -8.08 -6.81
CA GLU A 57 -6.66 -7.99 -6.79
C GLU A 57 -6.12 -8.00 -5.37
N ILE A 58 -5.31 -9.00 -5.07
CA ILE A 58 -4.45 -9.06 -3.89
C ILE A 58 -3.08 -8.56 -4.31
N ALA A 59 -2.70 -7.39 -3.81
CA ALA A 59 -1.45 -6.73 -4.19
C ALA A 59 -0.27 -7.21 -3.36
N SER A 60 0.91 -7.28 -3.98
CA SER A 60 2.21 -7.38 -3.31
C SER A 60 2.39 -8.57 -2.35
N VAL A 61 1.84 -9.72 -2.70
CA VAL A 61 2.02 -10.99 -1.96
C VAL A 61 3.51 -11.33 -1.88
N LYS A 62 3.98 -11.57 -0.66
CA LYS A 62 5.37 -11.92 -0.34
C LYS A 62 5.59 -13.44 -0.38
N PRO A 63 6.83 -13.91 -0.55
CA PRO A 63 7.15 -15.33 -0.47
C PRO A 63 6.77 -16.00 0.87
N GLU A 64 6.70 -15.23 1.95
CA GLU A 64 6.28 -15.69 3.28
C GLU A 64 4.77 -15.61 3.53
N ASP A 65 4.02 -14.94 2.65
CA ASP A 65 2.57 -14.83 2.79
C ASP A 65 1.91 -16.13 2.33
N HIS A 66 0.99 -16.64 3.15
CA HIS A 66 0.23 -17.85 2.87
C HIS A 66 -1.18 -17.49 2.38
N VAL A 67 -1.45 -17.73 1.10
CA VAL A 67 -2.75 -17.45 0.48
C VAL A 67 -3.66 -18.68 0.62
N PRO A 68 -4.87 -18.57 1.18
CA PRO A 68 -5.78 -19.70 1.25
C PRO A 68 -6.31 -20.06 -0.15
N SER A 69 -6.26 -21.34 -0.51
CA SER A 69 -6.90 -21.85 -1.72
C SER A 69 -8.42 -21.66 -1.68
N ILE A 70 -9.03 -21.45 -2.85
CA ILE A 70 -10.49 -21.42 -3.03
C ILE A 70 -11.05 -22.71 -3.66
N THR A 71 -10.23 -23.76 -3.75
CA THR A 71 -10.58 -25.00 -4.45
C THR A 71 -11.67 -25.82 -3.77
N ASP A 72 -11.95 -25.57 -2.49
CA ASP A 72 -13.11 -26.11 -1.78
C ASP A 72 -14.44 -25.62 -2.38
N THR A 73 -14.44 -24.42 -2.95
CA THR A 73 -15.60 -23.73 -3.51
C THR A 73 -15.61 -23.78 -5.04
N PHE A 74 -14.44 -23.57 -5.64
CA PHE A 74 -14.17 -23.58 -7.07
C PHE A 74 -12.99 -24.48 -7.40
N LEU A 75 -13.24 -25.79 -7.49
CA LEU A 75 -12.20 -26.78 -7.78
C LEU A 75 -11.30 -26.38 -8.97
N ALA A 76 -11.86 -25.77 -10.02
CA ALA A 76 -11.11 -25.29 -11.20
C ALA A 76 -9.95 -24.31 -10.89
N ALA A 77 -9.91 -23.70 -9.71
CA ALA A 77 -8.81 -22.84 -9.28
C ALA A 77 -7.48 -23.61 -9.13
N PHE A 78 -7.50 -24.94 -8.93
CA PHE A 78 -6.30 -25.73 -8.64
C PHE A 78 -5.21 -25.56 -9.70
N VAL A 79 -5.59 -25.45 -10.98
CA VAL A 79 -4.66 -25.26 -12.11
C VAL A 79 -3.87 -23.97 -11.93
N PHE A 80 -4.58 -22.88 -11.64
CA PHE A 80 -3.98 -21.54 -11.51
C PHE A 80 -3.18 -21.42 -10.22
N GLU A 81 -3.68 -21.99 -9.12
CA GLU A 81 -3.01 -21.94 -7.82
C GLU A 81 -1.68 -22.71 -7.85
N ASN A 82 -1.67 -23.92 -8.43
CA ASN A 82 -0.42 -24.65 -8.64
C ASN A 82 0.52 -23.89 -9.61
N GLU A 83 -0.01 -23.28 -10.67
CA GLU A 83 0.80 -22.45 -11.58
C GLU A 83 1.47 -21.27 -10.86
N ALA A 84 0.73 -20.54 -10.02
CA ALA A 84 1.28 -19.43 -9.25
C ALA A 84 2.35 -19.88 -8.25
N HIS A 85 2.15 -21.03 -7.62
CA HIS A 85 3.16 -21.65 -6.77
C HIS A 85 4.45 -21.96 -7.56
N ASP A 86 4.34 -22.72 -8.65
CA ASP A 86 5.50 -23.21 -9.40
C ASP A 86 6.24 -22.10 -10.14
N LEU A 87 5.50 -21.20 -10.82
CA LEU A 87 6.08 -20.20 -11.71
C LEU A 87 6.45 -18.91 -10.98
N PHE A 88 5.75 -18.57 -9.90
CA PHE A 88 5.91 -17.30 -9.19
C PHE A 88 6.38 -17.45 -7.73
N GLY A 89 6.36 -18.65 -7.15
CA GLY A 89 6.80 -18.90 -5.76
C GLY A 89 5.80 -18.49 -4.69
N VAL A 90 4.54 -18.29 -5.07
CA VAL A 90 3.47 -17.91 -4.13
C VAL A 90 3.11 -19.11 -3.26
N GLN A 91 3.05 -18.94 -1.94
CA GLN A 91 2.59 -20.00 -1.04
C GLN A 91 1.06 -20.03 -1.02
N ILE A 92 0.47 -21.15 -1.42
CA ILE A 92 -0.97 -21.34 -1.42
C ILE A 92 -1.31 -22.57 -0.59
N ASP A 93 -2.10 -22.37 0.46
CA ASP A 93 -2.44 -23.40 1.42
C ASP A 93 -3.74 -24.14 1.03
N ASN A 94 -3.78 -25.44 1.29
CA ASN A 94 -4.98 -26.29 1.20
C ASN A 94 -5.57 -26.41 -0.22
N ILE A 95 -4.73 -26.47 -1.26
CA ILE A 95 -5.18 -26.79 -2.61
C ILE A 95 -5.73 -28.23 -2.64
N ALA A 96 -6.97 -28.42 -3.11
CA ALA A 96 -7.63 -29.73 -3.12
C ALA A 96 -6.92 -30.78 -4.00
N ILE A 97 -6.30 -30.32 -5.10
CA ILE A 97 -5.43 -31.14 -5.96
C ILE A 97 -4.09 -30.42 -6.03
N ASP A 98 -3.23 -30.72 -5.07
CA ASP A 98 -1.91 -30.12 -4.91
C ASP A 98 -0.83 -30.99 -5.56
N PHE A 99 0.00 -30.37 -6.41
CA PHE A 99 1.15 -31.00 -7.05
C PHE A 99 2.46 -30.72 -6.30
N GLY A 100 2.43 -29.92 -5.22
CA GLY A 100 3.55 -29.70 -4.31
C GLY A 100 4.80 -29.12 -4.97
N GLY A 101 4.64 -28.23 -5.97
CA GLY A 101 5.79 -27.69 -6.72
C GLY A 101 6.12 -28.45 -8.01
N HIS A 102 5.27 -29.39 -8.43
CA HIS A 102 5.51 -30.26 -9.59
C HIS A 102 4.38 -30.24 -10.63
N PHE A 103 3.61 -29.15 -10.68
CA PHE A 103 2.63 -28.94 -11.72
C PHE A 103 3.31 -28.62 -13.06
N TYR A 104 4.41 -27.86 -13.03
CA TYR A 104 5.30 -27.63 -14.16
C TYR A 104 6.69 -28.22 -13.93
N ALA A 105 7.28 -28.77 -14.99
CA ALA A 105 8.68 -29.16 -15.01
C ALA A 105 9.56 -27.93 -15.27
N VAL A 106 9.92 -27.20 -14.21
CA VAL A 106 10.77 -26.00 -14.28
C VAL A 106 12.24 -26.33 -14.00
N SER A 107 13.16 -25.62 -14.66
CA SER A 107 14.61 -25.77 -14.46
C SER A 107 15.17 -24.94 -13.31
N GLN A 108 14.38 -24.03 -12.75
CA GLN A 108 14.74 -23.14 -11.65
C GLN A 108 13.48 -22.73 -10.88
N THR A 109 13.65 -22.30 -9.62
CA THR A 109 12.56 -21.81 -8.77
C THR A 109 11.99 -20.50 -9.32
N SER A 110 10.66 -20.38 -9.33
CA SER A 110 9.91 -19.16 -9.63
C SER A 110 10.39 -18.40 -10.88
N PRO A 111 10.47 -19.05 -12.06
CA PRO A 111 11.09 -18.47 -13.25
C PRO A 111 10.45 -17.16 -13.72
N MET A 112 9.18 -16.90 -13.39
CA MET A 112 8.45 -15.70 -13.82
C MET A 112 8.71 -14.46 -12.94
N THR A 113 9.51 -14.58 -11.86
CA THR A 113 9.89 -13.44 -11.01
C THR A 113 11.29 -12.92 -11.28
N VAL A 114 12.08 -13.61 -12.11
CA VAL A 114 13.45 -13.21 -12.43
C VAL A 114 13.45 -11.95 -13.30
N ILE A 115 14.09 -10.90 -12.79
CA ILE A 115 14.30 -9.65 -13.52
C ILE A 115 15.68 -9.62 -14.19
N SER A 116 15.75 -9.04 -15.38
CA SER A 116 17.03 -8.79 -16.04
C SER A 116 17.87 -7.76 -15.26
N PRO A 117 19.21 -7.74 -15.42
CA PRO A 117 20.07 -6.73 -14.80
C PRO A 117 19.63 -5.29 -15.09
N ALA A 118 19.22 -5.01 -16.33
CA ALA A 118 18.72 -3.68 -16.73
C ALA A 118 17.43 -3.29 -15.99
N GLN A 119 16.51 -4.23 -15.80
CA GLN A 119 15.29 -4.00 -15.01
C GLN A 119 15.62 -3.77 -13.53
N LYS A 120 16.62 -4.47 -12.99
CA LYS A 120 17.09 -4.25 -11.61
C LYS A 120 17.66 -2.85 -11.44
N GLU A 121 18.54 -2.40 -12.32
CA GLU A 121 19.12 -1.03 -12.27
C GLU A 121 18.04 0.06 -12.41
N ALA A 122 17.07 -0.13 -13.31
CA ALA A 122 15.96 0.80 -13.48
C ALA A 122 15.12 0.92 -12.21
N ARG A 123 14.81 -0.20 -11.55
CA ARG A 123 14.09 -0.24 -10.26
C ARG A 123 14.89 0.44 -9.15
N GLU A 124 16.19 0.17 -9.04
CA GLU A 124 17.03 0.82 -8.04
C GLU A 124 17.08 2.35 -8.20
N LYS A 125 17.14 2.84 -9.46
CA LYS A 125 17.08 4.27 -9.75
C LYS A 125 15.71 4.87 -9.39
N ALA A 126 14.62 4.19 -9.73
CA ALA A 126 13.27 4.61 -9.38
C ALA A 126 13.08 4.70 -7.85
N ARG A 127 13.54 3.70 -7.10
CA ARG A 127 13.50 3.70 -5.63
C ARG A 127 14.28 4.84 -5.02
N LYS A 128 15.49 5.14 -5.52
CA LYS A 128 16.29 6.30 -5.05
C LYS A 128 15.57 7.63 -5.31
N LEU A 129 14.92 7.77 -6.45
CA LEU A 129 14.13 8.96 -6.79
C LEU A 129 12.88 9.09 -5.90
N ALA A 130 12.15 8.00 -5.67
CA ALA A 130 10.99 7.97 -4.79
C ALA A 130 11.37 8.31 -3.35
N ALA A 131 12.45 7.73 -2.81
CA ALA A 131 12.96 8.04 -1.48
C ALA A 131 13.38 9.52 -1.35
N ALA A 132 14.04 10.08 -2.37
CA ALA A 132 14.41 11.49 -2.39
C ALA A 132 13.18 12.41 -2.43
N LYS A 133 12.13 12.04 -3.17
CA LYS A 133 10.86 12.79 -3.23
C LYS A 133 10.14 12.73 -1.88
N ALA A 134 9.97 11.54 -1.31
CA ALA A 134 9.34 11.35 0.00
C ALA A 134 10.08 12.10 1.11
N ALA A 135 11.41 12.13 1.09
CA ALA A 135 12.21 12.91 2.05
C ALA A 135 11.98 14.42 1.92
N LYS A 136 11.86 14.95 0.68
CA LYS A 136 11.54 16.36 0.45
C LYS A 136 10.12 16.71 0.91
N GLU A 137 9.15 15.86 0.61
CA GLU A 137 7.76 16.04 1.04
C GLU A 137 7.61 15.98 2.56
N ALA A 138 8.31 15.05 3.22
CA ALA A 138 8.34 14.98 4.69
C ALA A 138 8.99 16.21 5.32
N LYS A 139 10.04 16.78 4.70
CA LYS A 139 10.67 18.01 5.18
C LYS A 139 9.74 19.22 5.01
N ALA A 140 9.07 19.34 3.87
CA ALA A 140 8.08 20.40 3.62
C ALA A 140 6.86 20.29 4.55
N ALA A 141 6.41 19.07 4.87
CA ALA A 141 5.32 18.85 5.82
C ALA A 141 5.72 19.24 7.26
N LYS A 142 6.97 18.98 7.68
CA LYS A 142 7.48 19.41 8.98
C LYS A 142 7.59 20.93 9.08
N GLU A 143 8.20 21.58 8.09
CA GLU A 143 8.31 23.04 8.02
C GLU A 143 6.94 23.72 8.00
N GLY A 144 5.95 23.15 7.29
CA GLY A 144 4.57 23.65 7.28
C GLY A 144 3.81 23.41 8.59
N SER A 145 4.14 22.36 9.35
CA SER A 145 3.56 22.09 10.66
C SER A 145 4.15 22.95 11.78
N GLU A 146 5.45 23.24 11.71
CA GLU A 146 6.15 24.12 12.66
C GLU A 146 5.68 25.58 12.49
N ALA A 147 5.53 26.07 11.25
CA ALA A 147 4.97 27.39 10.98
C ALA A 147 3.53 27.56 11.50
N LYS A 148 2.69 26.52 11.36
CA LYS A 148 1.31 26.54 11.88
C LYS A 148 1.23 26.45 13.40
N ALA A 149 2.17 25.76 14.05
CA ALA A 149 2.24 25.71 15.51
C ALA A 149 2.64 27.08 16.08
N GLN A 150 3.62 27.74 15.46
CA GLN A 150 4.06 29.09 15.84
C GLN A 150 2.94 30.13 15.67
N ASP A 151 2.23 30.12 14.54
CA ASP A 151 1.08 31.03 14.32
C ASP A 151 -0.05 30.83 15.36
N GLY A 152 -0.28 29.59 15.80
CA GLY A 152 -1.27 29.28 16.83
C GLY A 152 -0.88 29.78 18.22
N GLU A 153 0.39 29.63 18.60
CA GLU A 153 0.92 30.10 19.88
C GLU A 153 0.95 31.64 19.96
N ASP A 154 1.32 32.33 18.88
CA ASP A 154 1.32 33.79 18.80
C ASP A 154 -0.11 34.37 18.86
N ALA A 155 -1.08 33.72 18.20
CA ALA A 155 -2.49 34.12 18.25
C ALA A 155 -3.10 33.95 19.66
N GLU A 156 -2.75 32.87 20.37
CA GLU A 156 -3.23 32.64 21.74
C GLU A 156 -2.59 33.62 22.74
N LEU A 157 -1.32 33.99 22.54
CA LEU A 157 -0.62 34.98 23.34
C LEU A 157 -1.21 36.39 23.16
N GLU A 158 -1.48 36.81 21.91
CA GLU A 158 -2.14 38.08 21.58
C GLU A 158 -3.56 38.16 22.19
N ALA A 159 -4.34 37.08 22.12
CA ALA A 159 -5.67 37.02 22.72
C ALA A 159 -5.63 37.20 24.26
N LYS A 160 -4.64 36.59 24.93
CA LYS A 160 -4.43 36.73 26.39
C LYS A 160 -3.94 38.14 26.78
N LEU A 161 -3.13 38.77 25.94
CA LEU A 161 -2.69 40.16 26.10
C LEU A 161 -3.84 41.16 25.92
N ALA A 162 -4.75 40.91 24.97
CA ALA A 162 -5.92 41.75 24.72
C ALA A 162 -6.98 41.67 25.83
N ALA A 163 -7.05 40.55 26.55
CA ALA A 163 -7.94 40.36 27.70
C ALA A 163 -7.37 40.91 29.03
N MET A 164 -6.12 41.41 29.04
CA MET A 164 -5.47 41.98 30.22
C MET A 164 -5.64 43.50 30.31
N ASP A 165 -5.54 44.02 31.53
CA ASP A 165 -5.54 45.46 31.81
C ASP A 165 -4.40 46.18 31.02
N PRO A 166 -4.68 47.34 30.37
CA PRO A 166 -3.78 47.95 29.39
C PRO A 166 -2.38 48.29 29.92
N GLU A 167 -2.23 48.66 31.20
CA GLU A 167 -0.91 48.89 31.78
C GLU A 167 -0.10 47.60 31.95
N LYS A 168 -0.77 46.49 32.26
CA LYS A 168 -0.12 45.17 32.42
C LYS A 168 0.25 44.58 31.06
N ALA A 169 -0.63 44.72 30.06
CA ALA A 169 -0.35 44.29 28.70
C ALA A 169 0.87 45.03 28.11
N ALA A 170 0.97 46.34 28.33
CA ALA A 170 2.13 47.13 27.89
C ALA A 170 3.44 46.66 28.54
N LYS A 171 3.41 46.31 29.84
CA LYS A 171 4.58 45.80 30.55
C LYS A 171 5.01 44.42 30.07
N VAL A 172 4.06 43.53 29.76
CA VAL A 172 4.36 42.19 29.22
C VAL A 172 4.92 42.28 27.80
N ARG A 173 4.35 43.14 26.94
CA ARG A 173 4.89 43.41 25.59
C ARG A 173 6.31 43.98 25.65
N ALA A 174 6.57 44.94 26.53
CA ALA A 174 7.90 45.51 26.72
C ALA A 174 8.93 44.50 27.26
N ALA A 175 8.52 43.62 28.18
CA ALA A 175 9.38 42.57 28.72
C ALA A 175 9.73 41.51 27.66
N MET A 176 8.78 41.14 26.80
CA MET A 176 8.99 40.22 25.68
C MET A 176 9.94 40.82 24.63
N ALA A 177 9.74 42.09 24.24
CA ALA A 177 10.62 42.79 23.31
C ALA A 177 12.06 42.92 23.84
N ALA A 178 12.23 43.19 25.14
CA ALA A 178 13.55 43.24 25.77
C ALA A 178 14.23 41.85 25.85
N LYS A 179 13.45 40.77 25.96
CA LYS A 179 13.96 39.39 25.94
C LYS A 179 14.37 38.96 24.53
N ALA A 180 13.60 39.34 23.52
CA ALA A 180 13.92 39.09 22.11
C ALA A 180 15.22 39.81 21.70
N ALA A 181 15.36 41.10 22.04
CA ALA A 181 16.57 41.86 21.77
C ALA A 181 17.83 41.30 22.49
N LYS A 182 17.67 40.64 23.65
CA LYS A 182 18.77 39.96 24.35
C LYS A 182 19.11 38.57 23.78
N ALA A 183 18.17 37.92 23.09
CA ALA A 183 18.40 36.66 22.40
C ALA A 183 19.18 36.88 21.10
N GLU A 184 18.86 37.94 20.35
CA GLU A 184 19.57 38.32 19.13
C GLU A 184 20.97 38.90 19.40
N GLY A 185 21.19 39.54 20.56
CA GLY A 185 22.51 40.07 20.95
C GLY A 185 23.50 39.06 21.53
N LYS A 186 23.18 37.75 21.54
CA LYS A 186 24.05 36.70 22.10
C LYS A 186 24.66 35.77 21.04
N GLU A 187 24.48 36.10 19.76
CA GLU A 187 25.08 35.41 18.61
C GLU A 187 25.99 36.35 17.78
N ALA A 188 26.78 37.19 18.46
CA ALA A 188 27.90 37.94 17.90
C ALA A 188 29.15 37.79 18.77
#